data_AF-A0A084JA18-F1
#
_entry.id   AF-A0A084JA18-F1
#
_cell.length_a   1.000
_cell.length_b   1.000
_cell.length_c   1.000
_cell.angle_alpha   90.00
_cell.angle_beta   90.00
_cell.angle_gamma   90.00
#
_symmetry.space_group_name_H-M   'P 1'
#
loop_
_entity.id
_entity.type
_entity.pdbx_description
1 polymer ?
#
loop_
_entity_poly.entity_id
_entity_poly.type
_entity_poly.pdbx_seq_one_letter_code
_entity_poly.pdbx_strand_id
1 'polypeptide(L)'
;LSSVPHGRVLISVHGVYLYLTEGGPALALGLILKALAALSAMYMLVLSTPASEIICVFRKLHVPKIILELMNMIYRFIFLMMDTQCYMKQAAESRLGYCDFKTSCRSFGSTAGNLFVVSLKKANTYYDALTARCYDGELLFLEEEKKVKGWQLWTAACYFMVLIWVRLVV
;
A
#
# COMPACT_ATOMS: atom_id res chain seq x y z
N LEU A 1 -29.50 -18.07 -8.29
CA LEU A 1 -30.13 -19.40 -8.39
C LEU A 1 -31.13 -19.32 -9.55
N SER A 2 -30.78 -19.82 -10.73
CA SER A 2 -31.66 -19.74 -11.91
C SER A 2 -32.16 -21.14 -12.25
N SER A 3 -33.45 -21.26 -12.55
CA SER A 3 -34.16 -22.54 -12.71
C SER A 3 -34.07 -23.12 -14.13
N VAL A 4 -33.18 -22.59 -14.97
CA VAL A 4 -33.05 -22.99 -16.38
C VAL A 4 -31.63 -23.53 -16.63
N PRO A 5 -31.48 -24.76 -17.19
CA PRO A 5 -30.18 -25.34 -17.45
C PRO A 5 -29.53 -24.65 -18.66
N HIS A 6 -28.46 -23.89 -18.43
CA HIS A 6 -27.58 -23.38 -19.49
C HIS A 6 -26.13 -23.85 -19.16
N GLY A 7 -25.81 -25.09 -19.54
CA GLY A 7 -24.45 -25.66 -19.42
C GLY A 7 -24.37 -27.05 -18.79
N ARG A 8 -23.16 -27.63 -18.73
CA ARG A 8 -22.89 -28.92 -18.07
C ARG A 8 -23.01 -28.78 -16.55
N VAL A 9 -23.86 -29.61 -15.94
CA VAL A 9 -24.10 -29.69 -14.49
C VAL A 9 -23.01 -30.54 -13.84
N LEU A 10 -22.32 -30.02 -12.81
CA LEU A 10 -21.19 -30.73 -12.20
C LEU A 10 -21.58 -31.55 -10.95
N ILE A 11 -22.43 -31.02 -10.06
CA ILE A 11 -22.85 -31.70 -8.82
C ILE A 11 -24.25 -31.21 -8.42
N SER A 12 -25.16 -32.14 -8.10
CA SER A 12 -26.50 -31.86 -7.54
C SER A 12 -26.53 -32.29 -6.07
N VAL A 13 -26.40 -31.36 -5.14
CA VAL A 13 -26.66 -31.61 -3.71
C VAL A 13 -27.86 -30.75 -3.30
N HIS A 14 -28.95 -31.45 -2.97
CA HIS A 14 -30.15 -30.96 -2.29
C HIS A 14 -30.66 -29.56 -2.70
N GLY A 15 -31.03 -29.39 -3.98
CA GLY A 15 -31.75 -28.20 -4.49
C GLY A 15 -30.88 -27.07 -5.04
N VAL A 16 -29.55 -27.21 -5.05
CA VAL A 16 -28.62 -26.25 -5.66
C VAL A 16 -27.92 -26.88 -6.85
N TYR A 17 -28.12 -26.33 -8.05
CA TYR A 17 -27.44 -26.74 -9.28
C TYR A 17 -26.21 -25.86 -9.55
N LEU A 18 -25.02 -26.44 -9.48
CA LEU A 18 -23.78 -25.81 -9.95
C LEU A 18 -23.61 -26.13 -11.45
N TYR A 19 -23.73 -25.08 -12.28
CA TYR A 19 -23.51 -25.15 -13.72
C TYR A 19 -22.13 -24.58 -14.08
N LEU A 20 -21.42 -25.26 -14.98
CA LEU A 20 -20.28 -24.67 -15.67
C LEU A 20 -20.74 -24.19 -17.05
N THR A 21 -20.67 -22.87 -17.28
CA THR A 21 -20.81 -22.28 -18.61
C THR A 21 -19.64 -22.72 -19.50
N GLU A 22 -19.92 -23.11 -20.74
CA GLU A 22 -18.91 -23.40 -21.75
C GLU A 22 -18.00 -22.18 -21.94
N GLY A 23 -16.68 -22.33 -21.76
CA GLY A 23 -15.71 -21.24 -21.78
C GLY A 23 -15.49 -20.50 -20.44
N GLY A 24 -16.34 -20.73 -19.43
CA GLY A 24 -16.16 -20.22 -18.06
C GLY A 24 -14.80 -20.55 -17.42
N PRO A 25 -14.29 -21.81 -17.46
CA PRO A 25 -13.01 -22.14 -16.85
C PRO A 25 -11.81 -21.47 -17.54
N ALA A 26 -11.86 -21.29 -18.87
CA ALA A 26 -10.80 -20.60 -19.61
C ALA A 26 -10.76 -19.10 -19.26
N LEU A 27 -11.92 -18.45 -19.17
CA LEU A 27 -12.03 -17.05 -18.75
C LEU A 27 -11.57 -16.86 -17.29
N ALA A 28 -11.97 -17.77 -16.39
CA ALA A 28 -11.53 -17.73 -15.00
C ALA A 28 -10.01 -17.88 -14.87
N LEU A 29 -9.41 -18.79 -15.64
CA LEU A 29 -7.96 -18.98 -15.66
C LEU A 29 -7.23 -17.74 -16.19
N GLY A 30 -7.73 -17.13 -17.27
CA GLY A 30 -7.18 -15.87 -17.80
C GLY A 30 -7.23 -14.72 -16.79
N LEU A 31 -8.35 -14.59 -16.06
CA LEU A 31 -8.49 -13.59 -15.00
C LEU A 31 -7.49 -13.81 -13.85
N ILE A 32 -7.33 -15.06 -13.40
CA ILE A 32 -6.39 -15.40 -12.33
C ILE A 32 -4.95 -15.09 -12.75
N LEU A 33 -4.55 -15.48 -13.96
CA LEU A 33 -3.21 -15.20 -14.48
C LEU A 33 -2.96 -13.69 -14.60
N LYS A 34 -3.94 -12.92 -15.08
CA LYS A 34 -3.83 -11.47 -15.17
C LYS A 34 -3.68 -10.81 -13.79
N ALA A 35 -4.44 -11.26 -12.80
CA ALA A 35 -4.34 -10.76 -11.44
C ALA A 35 -2.96 -11.09 -10.81
N LEU A 36 -2.48 -12.33 -10.97
CA LEU A 36 -1.16 -12.73 -10.48
C LEU A 36 -0.02 -11.96 -11.15
N ALA A 37 -0.11 -11.70 -12.46
CA ALA A 37 0.88 -10.89 -13.18
C ALA A 37 0.93 -9.44 -12.66
N ALA A 38 -0.23 -8.81 -12.44
CA ALA A 38 -0.31 -7.47 -11.88
C ALA A 38 0.23 -7.39 -10.45
N LEU A 39 -0.12 -8.35 -9.59
CA LEU A 39 0.38 -8.43 -8.21
C LEU A 39 1.90 -8.65 -8.15
N SER A 40 2.44 -9.55 -8.98
CA SER A 40 3.88 -9.79 -9.07
C SER A 40 4.64 -8.52 -9.46
N ALA A 41 4.14 -7.78 -10.45
CA ALA A 41 4.73 -6.51 -10.86
C ALA A 41 4.68 -5.45 -9.75
N MET A 42 3.55 -5.32 -9.06
CA MET A 42 3.40 -4.40 -7.93
C MET A 42 4.36 -4.75 -6.79
N TYR A 43 4.48 -6.03 -6.42
CA TYR A 43 5.40 -6.46 -5.37
C TYR A 43 6.87 -6.26 -5.76
N MET A 44 7.23 -6.48 -7.02
CA MET A 44 8.58 -6.21 -7.51
C MET A 44 8.93 -4.73 -7.32
N LEU A 45 8.00 -3.82 -7.63
CA LEU A 45 8.19 -2.38 -7.44
C LEU A 45 8.34 -2.02 -5.95
N VAL A 46 7.44 -2.53 -5.10
CA VAL A 46 7.46 -2.25 -3.64
C VAL A 46 8.74 -2.77 -2.97
N LEU A 47 9.25 -3.93 -3.40
CA LEU A 47 10.44 -4.53 -2.81
C LEU A 47 11.76 -3.91 -3.32
N SER A 48 11.78 -3.46 -4.57
CA SER A 48 13.02 -3.00 -5.22
C SER A 48 13.27 -1.49 -5.07
N THR A 49 12.23 -0.69 -4.85
CA THR A 49 12.32 0.78 -4.82
C THR A 49 11.81 1.33 -3.49
N PRO A 50 12.64 2.04 -2.71
CA PRO A 50 12.17 2.68 -1.48
C PRO A 50 11.18 3.80 -1.80
N ALA A 51 10.23 4.06 -0.89
CA ALA A 51 9.21 5.08 -1.10
C ALA A 51 9.79 6.50 -1.31
N SER A 52 10.98 6.79 -0.79
CA SER A 52 11.69 8.05 -1.04
C SER A 52 12.06 8.24 -2.52
N GLU A 53 12.47 7.18 -3.21
CA GLU A 53 12.77 7.24 -4.66
C GLU A 53 11.49 7.51 -5.48
N ILE A 54 10.33 7.02 -5.03
CA ILE A 54 9.03 7.32 -5.67
C ILE A 54 8.69 8.81 -5.56
N ILE A 55 8.95 9.43 -4.41
CA ILE A 55 8.74 10.87 -4.21
C ILE A 55 9.64 11.69 -5.16
N CYS A 56 10.89 11.26 -5.39
CA CYS A 56 11.79 11.89 -6.36
C CYS A 56 11.25 11.80 -7.80
N VAL A 57 10.64 10.68 -8.18
CA VAL A 57 9.96 10.56 -9.49
C VAL A 57 8.78 11.53 -9.58
N PHE A 58 7.99 11.70 -8.52
CA PHE A 58 6.92 12.71 -8.49
C PHE A 58 7.44 14.14 -8.61
N ARG A 59 8.63 14.43 -8.06
CA ARG A 59 9.32 15.72 -8.26
C ARG A 59 9.60 15.96 -9.75
N LYS A 60 10.07 14.95 -10.49
CA LYS A 60 10.32 15.04 -11.94
C LYS A 60 9.04 15.20 -12.76
N LEU A 61 7.91 14.71 -12.26
CA LEU A 61 6.57 14.90 -12.84
C LEU A 61 5.97 16.30 -12.57
N HIS A 62 6.77 17.24 -12.05
CA HIS A 62 6.37 18.64 -11.80
C HIS A 62 5.21 18.80 -10.80
N VAL A 63 5.13 17.91 -9.80
CA VAL A 63 4.20 18.08 -8.68
C VAL A 63 4.60 19.31 -7.84
N PRO A 64 3.65 20.15 -7.36
CA PRO A 64 3.94 21.29 -6.48
C PRO A 64 4.80 20.90 -5.26
N LYS A 65 5.80 21.73 -4.94
CA LYS A 65 6.78 21.46 -3.87
C LYS A 65 6.13 21.14 -2.51
N ILE A 66 5.08 21.89 -2.15
CA ILE A 66 4.33 21.69 -0.90
C ILE A 66 3.76 20.27 -0.74
N ILE A 67 3.35 19.63 -1.85
CA ILE A 67 2.82 18.26 -1.81
C ILE A 67 3.94 17.27 -1.54
N LEU A 68 5.10 17.44 -2.18
CA LEU A 68 6.26 16.57 -1.98
C LEU A 68 6.79 16.62 -0.54
N GLU A 69 6.74 17.80 0.07
CA GLU A 69 7.13 18.00 1.47
C GLU A 69 6.17 17.32 2.42
N LEU A 70 4.87 17.51 2.19
CA LEU A 70 3.84 16.83 2.96
C LEU A 70 3.99 15.31 2.84
N MET A 71 4.27 14.78 1.65
CA MET A 71 4.53 13.35 1.44
C MET A 71 5.74 12.85 2.25
N ASN A 72 6.85 13.60 2.25
CA ASN A 72 8.04 13.24 3.02
C ASN A 72 7.76 13.23 4.54
N MET A 73 7.05 14.24 5.04
CA MET A 73 6.66 14.32 6.44
C MET A 73 5.70 13.19 6.84
N ILE A 74 4.69 12.90 6.01
CA ILE A 74 3.76 11.80 6.23
C ILE A 74 4.52 10.46 6.27
N TYR A 75 5.39 10.18 5.29
CA TYR A 75 6.16 8.94 5.23
C TYR A 75 6.97 8.73 6.52
N ARG A 76 7.66 9.78 7.00
CA ARG A 76 8.41 9.71 8.26
C ARG A 76 7.49 9.55 9.47
N PHE A 77 6.34 10.23 9.50
CA PHE A 77 5.38 10.13 10.60
C PHE A 77 4.70 8.78 10.69
N ILE A 78 4.53 8.04 9.59
CA ILE A 78 3.97 6.68 9.63
C ILE A 78 4.83 5.78 10.55
N PHE A 79 6.16 5.75 10.35
CA PHE A 79 7.04 4.95 11.20
C PHE A 79 7.07 5.45 12.64
N LEU A 80 7.17 6.76 12.85
CA LEU A 80 7.16 7.34 14.19
C LEU A 80 5.86 7.05 14.95
N MET A 81 4.71 7.08 14.28
CA MET A 81 3.43 6.74 14.88
C MET A 81 3.32 5.25 15.16
N MET A 82 3.80 4.41 14.24
CA MET A 82 3.81 2.95 14.40
C MET A 82 4.63 2.54 15.65
N ASP A 83 5.80 3.13 15.85
CA ASP A 83 6.61 2.88 17.04
C ASP A 83 5.89 3.32 18.31
N THR A 84 5.29 4.52 18.32
CA THR A 84 4.52 4.99 19.49
C THR A 84 3.31 4.11 19.78
N GLN A 85 2.62 3.63 18.75
CA GLN A 85 1.52 2.70 18.89
C GLN A 85 2.00 1.37 19.48
N CYS A 86 3.16 0.88 19.06
CA CYS A 86 3.76 -0.34 19.60
C CYS A 86 4.03 -0.20 21.11
N TYR A 87 4.65 0.91 21.54
CA TYR A 87 4.89 1.18 22.96
C TYR A 87 3.59 1.30 23.77
N MET A 88 2.59 2.01 23.24
CA MET A 88 1.29 2.15 23.91
C MET A 88 0.56 0.81 24.01
N LYS A 89 0.64 -0.02 22.97
CA LYS A 89 0.06 -1.36 22.96
C LYS A 89 0.71 -2.25 24.00
N GLN A 90 2.05 -2.28 24.07
CA GLN A 90 2.78 -3.04 25.08
C GLN A 90 2.39 -2.59 26.50
N ALA A 91 2.30 -1.28 26.75
CA ALA A 91 1.87 -0.75 28.05
C ALA A 91 0.41 -1.14 28.41
N ALA A 92 -0.48 -1.21 27.42
CA ALA A 92 -1.86 -1.68 27.61
C ALA A 92 -1.91 -3.20 27.86
N GLU A 93 -1.09 -4.00 27.18
CA GLU A 93 -0.95 -5.45 27.41
C GLU A 93 -0.45 -5.76 28.82
N SER A 94 0.57 -5.03 29.31
CA SER A 94 1.06 -5.19 30.70
C SER A 94 0.00 -4.88 31.77
N ARG A 95 -1.05 -4.12 31.40
CA ARG A 95 -2.20 -3.80 32.28
C ARG A 95 -3.39 -4.72 32.07
N LEU A 96 -3.20 -5.87 31.40
CA LEU A 96 -4.28 -6.81 31.06
C LEU A 96 -5.40 -6.17 30.20
N GLY A 97 -5.05 -5.18 29.38
CA GLY A 97 -6.00 -4.42 28.57
C GLY A 97 -6.66 -5.20 27.43
N TYR A 98 -6.17 -6.41 27.11
CA TYR A 98 -6.61 -7.23 25.97
C TYR A 98 -7.16 -8.62 26.36
N CYS A 99 -7.61 -8.82 27.60
CA CYS A 99 -8.10 -10.11 28.07
C CYS A 99 -9.45 -10.54 27.46
N ASP A 100 -10.43 -9.63 27.42
CA ASP A 100 -11.77 -9.88 26.87
C ASP A 100 -12.01 -9.03 25.63
N PHE A 101 -12.86 -9.47 24.70
CA PHE A 101 -13.21 -8.69 23.52
C PHE A 101 -13.76 -7.28 23.86
N LYS A 102 -14.59 -7.19 24.91
CA LYS A 102 -15.14 -5.91 25.41
C LYS A 102 -14.05 -5.00 25.96
N THR A 103 -13.12 -5.56 26.74
CA THR A 103 -11.99 -4.83 27.34
C THR A 103 -10.99 -4.41 26.28
N SER A 104 -10.70 -5.29 25.30
CA SER A 104 -9.87 -5.02 24.13
C SER A 104 -10.39 -3.85 23.30
N CYS A 105 -11.69 -3.80 23.02
CA CYS A 105 -12.30 -2.69 22.27
C CYS A 105 -12.15 -1.36 23.04
N ARG A 106 -12.37 -1.37 24.36
CA ARG A 106 -12.20 -0.18 25.20
C ARG A 106 -10.74 0.28 25.27
N SER A 107 -9.81 -0.65 25.44
CA SER A 107 -8.37 -0.37 25.48
C SER A 107 -7.84 0.14 24.15
N PHE A 108 -8.33 -0.43 23.04
CA PHE A 108 -8.02 0.03 21.69
C PHE A 108 -8.49 1.48 21.47
N GLY A 109 -9.74 1.79 21.82
CA GLY A 109 -10.28 3.15 21.71
C GLY A 109 -9.50 4.16 22.56
N SER A 110 -9.15 3.80 23.79
CA SER A 110 -8.31 4.64 24.67
C SER A 110 -6.92 4.87 24.09
N THR A 111 -6.30 3.82 23.55
CA THR A 111 -4.98 3.89 22.93
C THR A 111 -4.99 4.75 21.67
N ALA A 112 -6.01 4.59 20.82
CA ALA A 112 -6.19 5.39 19.60
C ALA A 112 -6.40 6.88 19.92
N GLY A 113 -7.23 7.20 20.92
CA GLY A 113 -7.43 8.58 21.37
C GLY A 113 -6.14 9.21 21.92
N ASN A 114 -5.39 8.48 22.74
CA ASN A 114 -4.12 8.95 23.26
C ASN A 114 -3.07 9.15 22.15
N LEU A 115 -2.98 8.20 21.20
CA LEU A 115 -2.10 8.30 20.05
C LEU A 115 -2.39 9.54 19.20
N PHE A 116 -3.67 9.90 19.01
CA PHE A 116 -4.09 11.09 18.30
C PHE A 116 -3.65 12.39 18.98
N VAL A 117 -3.83 12.49 20.30
CA VAL A 117 -3.37 13.68 21.06
C VAL A 117 -1.84 13.78 21.02
N VAL A 118 -1.14 12.66 21.14
CA VAL A 118 0.32 12.61 21.06
C VAL A 118 0.82 12.98 19.66
N SER A 119 0.16 12.53 18.59
CA SER A 119 0.57 12.88 17.22
C SER A 119 0.40 14.37 16.92
N LEU A 120 -0.70 15.00 17.38
CA LEU A 120 -0.89 16.46 17.29
C LEU A 120 0.19 17.23 18.04
N LYS A 121 0.50 16.82 19.28
CA LYS A 121 1.58 17.45 20.06
C LYS A 121 2.93 17.29 19.36
N LYS A 122 3.22 16.10 18.82
CA LYS A 122 4.45 15.85 18.05
C LYS A 122 4.51 16.73 16.81
N ALA A 123 3.42 16.87 16.05
CA ALA A 123 3.38 17.71 14.85
C ALA A 123 3.79 19.17 15.16
N ASN A 124 3.26 19.75 16.25
CA ASN A 124 3.66 21.09 16.70
C ASN A 124 5.14 21.15 17.07
N THR A 125 5.65 20.19 17.85
CA THR A 125 7.08 20.17 18.21
C THR A 125 8.00 20.00 17.00
N TYR A 126 7.56 19.27 15.97
CA TYR A 126 8.28 19.14 14.70
C TYR A 126 8.27 20.45 13.93
N TYR A 127 7.13 21.13 13.88
CA TYR A 127 7.02 22.46 13.27
C TYR A 127 7.93 23.48 13.95
N ASP A 128 7.94 23.54 15.29
CA ASP A 128 8.81 24.43 16.08
C ASP A 128 10.30 24.11 15.83
N ALA A 129 10.64 22.83 15.70
CA ALA A 129 12.02 22.42 15.39
C ALA A 129 12.45 22.79 13.96
N LEU A 130 11.51 22.81 13.00
CA LEU A 130 11.75 23.26 11.64
C LEU A 130 11.96 24.76 11.59
N THR A 131 11.09 25.55 12.24
CA THR A 131 11.23 27.00 12.29
C THR A 131 12.54 27.43 12.96
N ALA A 132 12.98 26.73 14.01
CA ALA A 132 14.28 26.95 14.64
C ALA A 132 15.48 26.66 13.72
N ARG A 133 15.30 25.86 12.67
CA ARG A 133 16.31 25.57 11.62
C ARG A 133 16.16 26.46 10.38
N CYS A 134 15.48 27.60 10.52
CA CYS A 134 15.21 28.55 9.45
C CYS A 134 14.37 27.95 8.32
N TYR A 135 13.35 27.16 8.65
CA TYR A 135 12.39 26.66 7.66
C TYR A 135 11.57 27.80 7.05
N ASP A 136 11.76 28.05 5.76
CA ASP A 136 11.09 29.11 4.99
C ASP A 136 9.94 28.57 4.12
N GLY A 137 9.34 27.46 4.54
CA GLY A 137 8.28 26.81 3.76
C GLY A 137 8.79 25.89 2.64
N GLU A 138 10.11 25.67 2.52
CA GLU A 138 10.68 24.68 1.62
C GLU A 138 11.65 23.70 2.33
N LEU A 139 11.44 22.39 2.16
CA LEU A 139 12.39 21.35 2.59
C LEU A 139 13.29 20.94 1.41
N LEU A 140 14.46 21.56 1.34
CA LEU A 140 15.48 21.22 0.37
C LEU A 140 16.29 20.01 0.85
N PHE A 141 16.00 18.84 0.27
CA PHE A 141 16.82 17.65 0.47
C PHE A 141 17.92 17.60 -0.60
N LEU A 142 19.16 17.38 -0.18
CA LEU A 142 20.27 17.01 -1.07
C LEU A 142 20.01 15.60 -1.58
N GLU A 143 19.40 15.53 -2.76
CA GLU A 143 19.02 14.28 -3.40
C GLU A 143 20.22 13.80 -4.24
N GLU A 144 20.81 12.65 -3.88
CA GLU A 144 21.85 12.03 -4.69
C GLU A 144 21.21 11.56 -6.01
N GLU A 145 21.51 12.26 -7.10
CA GLU A 145 21.09 11.87 -8.45
C GLU A 145 21.70 10.52 -8.82
N LYS A 146 20.95 9.44 -8.55
CA LYS A 146 21.29 8.10 -9.02
C LYS A 146 21.12 8.05 -10.53
N LYS A 147 22.23 8.22 -11.26
CA LYS A 147 22.25 8.10 -12.73
C LYS A 147 21.67 6.75 -13.13
N VAL A 148 20.57 6.77 -13.88
CA VAL A 148 19.91 5.58 -14.41
C VAL A 148 20.91 4.86 -15.31
N LYS A 149 21.28 3.63 -14.95
CA LYS A 149 22.17 2.81 -15.79
C LYS A 149 21.37 2.32 -17.00
N GLY A 150 21.95 2.38 -18.21
CA GLY A 150 21.26 2.01 -19.46
C GLY A 150 20.66 0.60 -19.47
N TRP A 151 21.20 -0.32 -18.67
CA TRP A 151 20.63 -1.66 -18.47
C TRP A 151 19.21 -1.65 -17.87
N GLN A 152 18.90 -0.69 -17.00
CA GLN A 152 17.59 -0.57 -16.36
C GLN A 152 16.49 -0.13 -17.35
N LEU A 153 16.86 0.68 -18.34
CA LEU A 153 15.97 1.05 -19.45
C LEU A 153 15.64 -0.14 -20.34
N TRP A 154 16.64 -1.00 -20.61
CA TRP A 154 16.43 -2.24 -21.36
C TRP A 154 15.50 -3.21 -20.63
N THR A 155 15.66 -3.37 -19.32
CA THR A 155 14.73 -4.21 -18.52
C THR A 155 13.31 -3.65 -18.50
N ALA A 156 13.13 -2.33 -18.43
CA ALA A 156 11.82 -1.70 -18.49
C ALA A 156 11.17 -1.88 -19.87
N ALA A 157 11.93 -1.67 -20.96
CA ALA A 157 11.45 -1.86 -22.32
C ALA A 157 11.06 -3.33 -22.61
N CYS A 158 11.87 -4.28 -22.13
CA CYS A 158 11.57 -5.71 -22.22
C CYS A 158 10.26 -6.06 -21.48
N TYR A 159 10.06 -5.50 -20.28
CA TYR A 159 8.83 -5.70 -19.51
C TYR A 159 7.58 -5.16 -20.23
N PHE A 160 7.64 -3.95 -20.79
CA PHE A 160 6.53 -3.40 -21.59
C PHE A 160 6.26 -4.21 -22.86
N MET A 161 7.30 -4.71 -23.53
CA MET A 161 7.17 -5.59 -24.69
C MET A 161 6.46 -6.90 -24.33
N VAL A 162 6.82 -7.51 -23.20
CA VAL A 162 6.16 -8.74 -22.71
C VAL A 162 4.70 -8.48 -22.37
N LEU A 163 4.36 -7.36 -21.73
CA LEU A 163 2.96 -7.01 -21.44
C LEU A 163 2.12 -6.79 -22.70
N ILE A 164 2.69 -6.13 -23.72
CA ILE A 164 2.02 -5.93 -25.01
C ILE A 164 1.80 -7.28 -25.70
N TRP A 165 2.78 -8.17 -25.65
CA TRP A 165 2.68 -9.50 -26.23
C TRP A 165 1.61 -10.35 -25.55
N VAL A 166 1.58 -10.35 -24.21
CA VAL A 166 0.54 -11.04 -23.42
C VAL A 166 -0.86 -10.49 -23.73
N ARG A 167 -1.01 -9.17 -23.92
CA ARG A 167 -2.29 -8.56 -24.33
C ARG A 167 -2.71 -8.94 -25.76
N LEU A 168 -1.76 -9.26 -26.63
CA LEU A 168 -2.02 -9.64 -28.02
C LEU A 168 -2.38 -11.13 -28.16
N VAL A 169 -1.91 -11.95 -27.22
CA VAL A 169 -2.13 -13.41 -27.19
C VAL A 169 -3.41 -13.80 -26.43
N VAL A 170 -3.85 -13.00 -25.45
CA VAL A 170 -5.07 -13.20 -24.64
C VAL A 170 -6.21 -12.32 -25.15
#